data_AF-R6XVA0-F1
#
_entry.id   AF-R6XVA0-F1
#
_cell.length_a   1.000
_cell.length_b   1.000
_cell.length_c   1.000
_cell.angle_alpha   90.00
_cell.angle_beta   90.00
_cell.angle_gamma   90.00
#
_symmetry.space_group_name_H-M   'P 1'
#
loop_
_entity.id
_entity.type
_entity.pdbx_description
1 polymer ?
#
loop_
_entity_poly.entity_id
_entity_poly.type
_entity_poly.pdbx_seq_one_letter_code
_entity_poly.pdbx_strand_id
1 'polypeptide(L)'
;MNNKFLQLKALKQIIDEKKSFQSVLENIVRQNNLSENDKVVFKLDVLGSLRHFYQLQYEATKEFPEFMPDDDEIYLIIIALYELRYHSKDLAGYEVINQTTATIKFMSLRLDSEQVKNKLEEITKKKFVLPEDLKKDLYAYNALFFNTPKWIIELLTSEYGDDICMNFLLSSQRKGSQYLAINTIYRKIEDFSNDVRFIHPQVLNTALEYQTGKCSNLIEVKKGDLFPQDLSTQIMLNSLNYCFKQKTLHIGAKSGSIMAEVAIRIHDNGGYVDALFSNDKKYSSAKYLSRRLGLDNTHIFYGSLKMMKTYSPYNSYDMVIYSPNSSKLGQVRRRPDIFPTLQKEDIFKYCAKSSIDLNEVKKFVASDSYLIYHVPTITKEETINIIKDFLSKNDDFILEYERQIFPYEYGSDGLYFAVLKKIK
;
A
#
# COMPACT_ATOMS: atom_id res chain seq x y z
N MET A 1 27.36 11.64 -9.14
CA MET A 1 26.78 12.62 -8.19
C MET A 1 26.62 11.92 -6.86
N ASN A 2 27.59 12.03 -5.95
CA ASN A 2 27.51 11.42 -4.62
C ASN A 2 27.00 12.46 -3.61
N ASN A 3 25.75 12.89 -3.78
CA ASN A 3 25.08 13.84 -2.88
C ASN A 3 23.70 13.28 -2.52
N LYS A 4 23.38 13.25 -1.22
CA LYS A 4 22.16 12.67 -0.63
C LYS A 4 20.90 13.52 -0.90
N PHE A 5 21.06 14.62 -1.64
CA PHE A 5 20.00 15.52 -2.07
C PHE A 5 18.79 14.81 -2.69
N LEU A 6 19.00 13.79 -3.53
CA LEU A 6 17.89 13.09 -4.18
C LEU A 6 17.07 12.28 -3.16
N GLN A 7 17.73 11.60 -2.22
CA GLN A 7 17.09 10.89 -1.11
C GLN A 7 16.27 11.85 -0.25
N LEU A 8 16.85 12.99 0.12
CA LEU A 8 16.17 14.02 0.91
C LEU A 8 14.94 14.57 0.16
N LYS A 9 15.12 14.92 -1.12
CA LYS A 9 14.02 15.36 -1.99
C LYS A 9 12.91 14.31 -2.10
N ALA A 10 13.26 13.02 -2.08
CA ALA A 10 12.28 11.94 -2.07
C ALA A 10 11.51 11.89 -0.75
N LEU A 11 12.19 11.96 0.40
CA LEU A 11 11.54 11.99 1.71
C LEU A 11 10.58 13.17 1.84
N LYS A 12 10.97 14.39 1.45
CA LYS A 12 10.08 15.56 1.46
C LYS A 12 8.82 15.38 0.61
N GLN A 13 8.99 14.90 -0.63
CA GLN A 13 7.84 14.65 -1.50
C GLN A 13 6.90 13.58 -0.94
N ILE A 14 7.44 12.60 -0.21
CA ILE A 14 6.64 11.51 0.36
C ILE A 14 5.95 11.96 1.63
N ILE A 15 6.68 12.55 2.57
CA ILE A 15 6.23 12.85 3.92
C ILE A 15 5.44 14.16 3.93
N ASP A 16 6.06 15.26 3.51
CA ASP A 16 5.47 16.60 3.58
C ASP A 16 4.40 16.79 2.50
N GLU A 17 4.71 16.41 1.26
CA GLU A 17 3.78 16.58 0.14
C GLU A 17 2.80 15.41 -0.01
N LYS A 18 2.88 14.39 0.86
CA LYS A 18 2.02 13.19 0.88
C LYS A 18 1.92 12.48 -0.48
N LYS A 19 2.97 12.54 -1.32
CA LYS A 19 2.99 11.86 -2.62
C LYS A 19 3.30 10.37 -2.43
N SER A 20 2.68 9.54 -3.27
CA SER A 20 2.89 8.09 -3.23
C SER A 20 4.36 7.73 -3.42
N PHE A 21 4.94 6.98 -2.47
CA PHE A 21 6.32 6.46 -2.50
C PHE A 21 6.77 5.98 -3.89
N GLN A 22 6.03 5.05 -4.48
CA GLN A 22 6.37 4.49 -5.78
C GLN A 22 6.44 5.55 -6.89
N SER A 23 5.49 6.48 -6.93
CA SER A 23 5.47 7.54 -7.96
C SER A 23 6.63 8.51 -7.78
N VAL A 24 7.03 8.82 -6.54
CA VAL A 24 8.16 9.71 -6.26
C VAL A 24 9.45 9.06 -6.73
N LEU A 25 9.69 7.79 -6.39
CA LEU A 25 10.88 7.05 -6.82
C LEU A 25 10.97 6.96 -8.35
N GLU A 26 9.88 6.60 -9.03
CA GLU A 26 9.85 6.49 -10.49
C GLU A 26 10.12 7.84 -11.17
N ASN A 27 9.52 8.92 -10.65
CA ASN A 27 9.73 10.26 -11.20
C ASN A 27 11.17 10.74 -11.02
N ILE A 28 11.74 10.61 -9.82
CA ILE A 28 13.12 11.05 -9.53
C ILE A 28 14.12 10.26 -10.38
N VAL A 29 13.97 8.93 -10.46
CA VAL A 29 14.85 8.09 -11.29
C VAL A 29 14.78 8.50 -12.76
N ARG A 30 13.57 8.75 -13.28
CA ARG A 30 13.36 9.15 -14.68
C ARG A 30 13.94 10.53 -14.99
N GLN A 31 13.85 11.48 -14.06
CA GLN A 31 14.29 12.86 -14.26
C GLN A 31 15.81 13.05 -14.16
N ASN A 32 16.52 12.15 -13.45
CA ASN A 32 17.93 12.34 -13.11
C ASN A 32 18.88 11.36 -13.79
N ASN A 33 18.41 10.52 -14.74
CA ASN A 33 19.22 9.58 -15.53
C ASN A 33 20.27 8.81 -14.71
N LEU A 34 19.87 8.33 -13.52
CA LEU A 34 20.75 7.60 -12.62
C LEU A 34 21.32 6.33 -13.28
N SER A 35 22.52 5.91 -12.90
CA SER A 35 23.05 4.59 -13.28
C SER A 35 22.24 3.45 -12.63
N GLU A 36 22.35 2.21 -13.11
CA GLU A 36 21.63 1.09 -12.48
C GLU A 36 22.02 0.88 -11.01
N ASN A 37 23.30 1.05 -10.67
CA ASN A 37 23.77 0.97 -9.29
C ASN A 37 23.19 2.11 -8.44
N ASP A 38 23.24 3.36 -8.93
CA ASP A 38 22.70 4.51 -8.20
C ASP A 38 21.18 4.39 -8.00
N LYS A 39 20.45 3.82 -8.97
CA LYS A 39 19.00 3.53 -8.84
C LYS A 39 18.73 2.54 -7.72
N VAL A 40 19.59 1.54 -7.53
CA VAL A 40 19.44 0.54 -6.47
C VAL A 40 19.70 1.20 -5.12
N VAL A 41 20.83 1.89 -4.96
CA VAL A 41 21.21 2.57 -3.72
C VAL A 41 20.15 3.61 -3.32
N PHE A 42 19.78 4.52 -4.23
CA PHE A 42 18.74 5.53 -3.98
C PHE A 42 17.43 4.91 -3.48
N LYS A 43 16.97 3.81 -4.09
CA LYS A 43 15.72 3.14 -3.68
C LYS A 43 15.86 2.46 -2.33
N LEU A 44 17.00 1.85 -2.05
CA LEU A 44 17.29 1.20 -0.77
C LEU A 44 17.33 2.24 0.35
N ASP A 45 18.03 3.36 0.15
CA ASP A 45 18.13 4.45 1.13
C ASP A 45 16.75 4.99 1.47
N VAL A 46 15.96 5.40 0.47
CA VAL A 46 14.63 5.98 0.72
C VAL A 46 13.69 4.95 1.35
N LEU A 47 13.70 3.70 0.88
CA LEU A 47 12.89 2.61 1.45
C LEU A 47 13.26 2.35 2.92
N GLY A 48 14.55 2.29 3.20
CA GLY A 48 15.10 2.00 4.51
C GLY A 48 14.87 3.13 5.50
N SER A 49 15.12 4.39 5.10
CA SER A 49 14.80 5.57 5.90
C SER A 49 13.32 5.61 6.28
N LEU A 50 12.40 5.24 5.37
CA LEU A 50 10.97 5.18 5.69
C LEU A 50 10.62 4.01 6.62
N ARG A 51 11.23 2.84 6.43
CA ARG A 51 11.01 1.65 7.28
C ARG A 51 11.47 1.85 8.72
N HIS A 52 12.53 2.64 8.90
CA HIS A 52 13.13 2.94 10.20
C HIS A 52 12.84 4.37 10.67
N PHE A 53 11.84 5.03 10.08
CA PHE A 53 11.65 6.47 10.19
C PHE A 53 11.54 6.95 11.64
N TYR A 54 10.67 6.34 12.45
CA TYR A 54 10.43 6.79 13.83
C TYR A 54 11.66 6.63 14.72
N GLN A 55 12.34 5.49 14.61
CA GLN A 55 13.58 5.27 15.35
C GLN A 55 14.67 6.27 14.93
N LEU A 56 14.86 6.45 13.62
CA LEU A 56 15.90 7.33 13.08
C LEU A 56 15.59 8.81 13.35
N GLN A 57 14.32 9.22 13.27
CA GLN A 57 13.89 10.58 13.60
C GLN A 57 14.09 10.86 15.09
N TYR A 58 13.78 9.89 15.96
CA TYR A 58 14.06 10.00 17.39
C TYR A 58 15.56 10.14 17.67
N GLU A 59 16.41 9.31 17.06
CA GLU A 59 17.87 9.42 17.19
C GLU A 59 18.37 10.77 16.65
N ALA A 60 17.93 11.18 15.47
CA ALA A 60 18.32 12.43 14.84
C ALA A 60 17.96 13.65 15.69
N THR A 61 16.73 13.72 16.20
CA THR A 61 16.27 14.86 17.01
C THR A 61 16.90 14.89 18.40
N LYS A 62 17.29 13.74 18.95
CA LYS A 62 18.07 13.69 20.20
C LYS A 62 19.48 14.22 20.01
N GLU A 63 20.11 13.86 18.90
CA GLU A 63 21.47 14.30 18.56
C GLU A 63 21.50 15.76 18.12
N PHE A 64 20.42 16.27 17.50
CA PHE A 64 20.31 17.65 17.02
C PHE A 64 19.00 18.30 17.51
N PRO A 65 18.87 18.60 18.82
CA PRO A 65 17.65 19.10 19.43
C PRO A 65 17.23 20.51 18.99
N GLU A 66 18.12 21.24 18.31
CA GLU A 66 17.85 22.56 17.74
C GLU A 66 16.95 22.54 16.49
N PHE A 67 16.74 21.37 15.87
CA PHE A 67 15.92 21.22 14.67
C PHE A 67 14.60 20.50 14.95
N MET A 68 13.57 20.88 14.21
CA MET A 68 12.26 20.25 14.28
C MET A 68 12.23 18.91 13.54
N PRO A 69 11.38 17.95 13.93
CA PRO A 69 11.36 16.61 13.33
C PRO A 69 11.10 16.57 11.81
N ASP A 70 10.48 17.61 11.26
CA ASP A 70 10.13 17.81 9.85
C ASP A 70 11.09 18.77 9.10
N ASP A 71 12.17 19.22 9.75
CA ASP A 71 13.20 20.02 9.12
C ASP A 71 14.02 19.20 8.10
N ASP A 72 14.46 19.85 7.03
CA ASP A 72 15.34 19.24 6.00
C ASP A 72 16.64 18.69 6.62
N GLU A 73 17.14 19.37 7.65
CA GLU A 73 18.27 18.92 8.46
C GLU A 73 18.02 17.53 9.05
N ILE A 74 16.86 17.31 9.68
CA ILE A 74 16.52 16.02 10.28
C ILE A 74 16.34 14.95 9.21
N TYR A 75 15.73 15.25 8.07
CA TYR A 75 15.64 14.30 6.96
C TYR A 75 17.02 13.90 6.42
N LEU A 76 17.97 14.83 6.33
CA LEU A 76 19.34 14.50 5.94
C LEU A 76 20.01 13.56 6.96
N ILE A 77 19.84 13.85 8.25
CA ILE A 77 20.41 13.02 9.32
C ILE A 77 19.75 11.63 9.35
N ILE A 78 18.44 11.51 9.12
CA ILE A 78 17.75 10.21 9.00
C ILE A 78 18.36 9.34 7.89
N ILE A 79 18.66 9.93 6.73
CA ILE A 79 19.30 9.21 5.62
C ILE A 79 20.69 8.74 6.03
N ALA A 80 21.50 9.64 6.60
CA ALA A 80 22.86 9.32 7.04
C ALA A 80 22.88 8.22 8.13
N LEU A 81 22.00 8.33 9.13
CA LEU A 81 21.85 7.33 10.18
C LEU A 81 21.41 5.99 9.60
N TYR A 82 20.46 5.96 8.67
CA TYR A 82 20.06 4.73 8.01
C TYR A 82 21.26 4.03 7.35
N GLU A 83 22.05 4.76 6.57
CA GLU A 83 23.21 4.18 5.88
C GLU A 83 24.27 3.68 6.88
N LEU A 84 24.58 4.45 7.93
CA LEU A 84 25.57 4.06 8.95
C LEU A 84 25.10 2.83 9.76
N ARG A 85 23.81 2.72 10.06
CA ARG A 85 23.24 1.67 10.90
C ARG A 85 22.95 0.37 10.12
N TYR A 86 22.52 0.48 8.86
CA TYR A 86 21.95 -0.63 8.11
C TYR A 86 22.67 -0.94 6.79
N HIS A 87 23.43 -0.01 6.20
CA HIS A 87 24.21 -0.24 4.96
C HIS A 87 25.72 -0.45 5.20
N SER A 88 26.23 -0.20 6.41
CA SER A 88 27.67 -0.08 6.72
C SER A 88 28.54 -1.33 6.55
N LYS A 89 28.00 -2.46 6.09
CA LYS A 89 28.83 -3.60 5.66
C LYS A 89 29.46 -3.39 4.28
N ASP A 90 28.83 -2.58 3.41
CA ASP A 90 29.25 -2.39 2.02
C ASP A 90 29.76 -0.96 1.72
N LEU A 91 29.44 0.02 2.58
CA LEU A 91 29.89 1.42 2.50
C LEU A 91 30.80 1.77 3.68
N ALA A 92 31.96 2.35 3.39
CA ALA A 92 32.85 2.84 4.44
C ALA A 92 32.21 4.05 5.12
N GLY A 93 32.12 4.05 6.46
CA GLY A 93 31.42 5.12 7.21
C GLY A 93 31.90 6.54 6.88
N TYR A 94 33.19 6.72 6.56
CA TYR A 94 33.73 8.01 6.14
C TYR A 94 33.07 8.54 4.84
N GLU A 95 32.68 7.65 3.92
CA GLU A 95 32.05 8.04 2.67
C GLU A 95 30.66 8.61 2.92
N VAL A 96 29.87 7.95 3.78
CA VAL A 96 28.55 8.44 4.19
C VAL A 96 28.66 9.84 4.80
N ILE A 97 29.61 10.04 5.72
CA ILE A 97 29.83 11.33 6.39
C ILE A 97 30.28 12.42 5.39
N ASN A 98 31.18 12.10 4.48
CA ASN A 98 31.62 13.03 3.44
C ASN A 98 30.46 13.43 2.51
N GLN A 99 29.61 12.48 2.10
CA GLN A 99 28.43 12.78 1.29
C GLN A 99 27.41 13.64 2.07
N THR A 100 27.21 13.38 3.36
CA THR A 100 26.31 14.18 4.21
C THR A 100 26.80 15.61 4.31
N THR A 101 28.07 15.84 4.64
CA THR A 101 28.65 17.19 4.73
C THR A 101 28.68 17.92 3.39
N ALA A 102 28.89 17.21 2.27
CA ALA A 102 28.75 17.77 0.94
C ALA A 102 27.28 18.20 0.65
N THR A 103 26.31 17.42 1.12
CA THR A 103 24.87 17.74 0.97
C THR A 103 24.49 18.99 1.76
N ILE A 104 24.98 19.12 3.01
CA ILE A 104 24.79 20.32 3.85
C ILE A 104 25.24 21.57 3.11
N LYS A 105 26.47 21.56 2.56
CA LYS A 105 27.03 22.69 1.82
C LYS A 105 26.28 22.98 0.52
N PHE A 106 25.89 21.94 -0.21
CA PHE A 106 25.17 22.08 -1.47
C PHE A 106 23.78 22.70 -1.30
N MET A 107 23.07 22.32 -0.23
CA MET A 107 21.72 22.80 0.06
C MET A 107 21.70 24.06 0.94
N SER A 108 22.84 24.52 1.44
CA SER A 108 22.96 25.60 2.41
C SER A 108 22.10 25.35 3.67
N LEU A 109 22.12 24.11 4.19
CA LEU A 109 21.42 23.75 5.42
C LEU A 109 22.05 24.43 6.64
N ARG A 110 21.27 24.58 7.72
CA ARG A 110 21.71 25.24 8.96
C ARG A 110 22.68 24.39 9.81
N LEU A 111 22.88 23.13 9.44
CA LEU A 111 23.80 22.21 10.13
C LEU A 111 25.26 22.67 9.99
N ASP A 112 26.01 22.63 11.09
CA ASP A 112 27.46 22.78 11.04
C ASP A 112 28.12 21.48 10.55
N SER A 113 28.91 21.56 9.47
CA SER A 113 29.50 20.37 8.83
C SER A 113 30.50 19.64 9.73
N GLU A 114 31.25 20.37 10.57
CA GLU A 114 32.26 19.79 11.45
C GLU A 114 31.60 19.09 12.65
N GLN A 115 30.60 19.74 13.25
CA GLN A 115 29.76 19.16 14.29
C GLN A 115 29.07 17.87 13.81
N VAL A 116 28.45 17.90 12.62
CA VAL A 116 27.79 16.71 12.04
C VAL A 116 28.80 15.59 11.83
N LYS A 117 29.98 15.89 11.27
CA LYS A 117 31.05 14.90 11.09
C LYS A 117 31.41 14.24 12.42
N ASN A 118 31.72 15.04 13.44
CA ASN A 118 32.14 14.54 14.75
C ASN A 118 31.06 13.67 15.43
N LYS A 119 29.80 14.13 15.40
CA LYS A 119 28.66 13.35 15.95
C LYS A 119 28.46 12.04 15.21
N LEU A 120 28.43 12.06 13.88
CA LEU A 120 28.27 10.83 13.10
C LEU A 120 29.43 9.85 13.29
N GLU A 121 30.68 10.32 13.38
CA GLU A 121 31.84 9.48 13.72
C GLU A 121 31.69 8.81 15.10
N GLU A 122 31.17 9.52 16.10
CA GLU A 122 30.88 8.93 17.41
C GLU A 122 29.77 7.88 17.34
N ILE A 123 28.69 8.19 16.62
CA ILE A 123 27.53 7.32 16.40
C ILE A 123 27.95 6.00 15.75
N THR A 124 28.91 6.00 14.81
CA THR A 124 29.41 4.75 14.21
C THR A 124 30.07 3.79 15.20
N LYS A 125 30.56 4.29 16.33
CA LYS A 125 31.24 3.50 17.36
C LYS A 125 30.27 2.88 18.38
N LYS A 126 29.02 3.35 18.41
CA LYS A 126 27.99 2.94 19.39
C LYS A 126 26.84 2.24 18.68
N LYS A 127 26.19 1.25 19.29
CA LYS A 127 24.90 0.75 18.81
C LYS A 127 23.80 1.69 19.29
N PHE A 128 22.77 1.91 18.47
CA PHE A 128 21.56 2.56 18.96
C PHE A 128 20.88 1.64 19.99
N VAL A 129 20.56 2.20 21.14
CA VAL A 129 19.85 1.52 22.23
C VAL A 129 18.64 2.37 22.57
N LEU A 130 17.47 1.72 22.64
CA LEU A 130 16.25 2.39 23.05
C LEU A 130 16.38 2.88 24.51
N PRO A 131 15.96 4.12 24.81
CA PRO A 131 15.99 4.64 26.17
C PRO A 131 15.24 3.74 27.16
N GLU A 132 15.87 3.42 28.29
CA GLU A 132 15.30 2.53 29.32
C GLU A 132 14.03 3.12 29.97
N ASP A 133 13.95 4.45 30.08
CA ASP A 133 12.80 5.16 30.60
C ASP A 133 11.54 4.98 29.74
N LEU A 134 11.69 4.74 28.43
CA LEU A 134 10.55 4.43 27.56
C LEU A 134 9.86 3.12 27.92
N LYS A 135 10.52 2.18 28.61
CA LYS A 135 9.88 0.93 29.05
C LYS A 135 8.71 1.16 30.01
N LYS A 136 8.59 2.37 30.59
CA LYS A 136 7.45 2.77 31.42
C LYS A 136 6.18 3.05 30.60
N ASP A 137 6.33 3.39 29.32
CA ASP A 137 5.25 3.59 28.36
C ASP A 137 5.44 2.59 27.22
N LEU A 138 4.82 1.42 27.34
CA LEU A 138 4.97 0.34 26.35
C LEU A 138 4.57 0.78 24.95
N TYR A 139 3.61 1.70 24.79
CA TYR A 139 3.23 2.18 23.45
C TYR A 139 4.30 3.07 22.85
N ALA A 140 4.92 3.97 23.63
CA ALA A 140 6.06 4.76 23.17
C ALA A 140 7.28 3.88 22.85
N TYR A 141 7.56 2.89 23.69
CA TYR A 141 8.62 1.91 23.43
C TYR A 141 8.37 1.14 22.12
N ASN A 142 7.16 0.58 21.96
CA ASN A 142 6.78 -0.17 20.77
C ASN A 142 6.74 0.71 19.52
N ALA A 143 6.41 1.99 19.65
CA ALA A 143 6.40 2.92 18.52
C ALA A 143 7.79 3.04 17.86
N LEU A 144 8.83 3.17 18.69
CA LEU A 144 10.20 3.21 18.19
C LEU A 144 10.70 1.82 17.76
N PHE A 145 10.40 0.78 18.54
CA PHE A 145 10.87 -0.58 18.25
C PHE A 145 10.30 -1.13 16.93
N PHE A 146 9.00 -0.95 16.69
CA PHE A 146 8.31 -1.41 15.48
C PHE A 146 8.17 -0.31 14.41
N ASN A 147 8.81 0.85 14.59
CA ASN A 147 8.71 1.98 13.65
C ASN A 147 7.26 2.28 13.23
N THR A 148 6.36 2.29 14.22
CA THR A 148 4.92 2.44 14.03
C THR A 148 4.45 3.63 14.88
N PRO A 149 3.59 4.53 14.38
CA PRO A 149 3.11 5.66 15.18
C PRO A 149 2.42 5.17 16.45
N LYS A 150 2.72 5.82 17.58
CA LYS A 150 2.10 5.50 18.88
C LYS A 150 0.57 5.44 18.79
N TRP A 151 -0.04 6.42 18.11
CA TRP A 151 -1.50 6.49 17.96
C TRP A 151 -2.10 5.30 17.19
N ILE A 152 -1.36 4.69 16.26
CA ILE A 152 -1.81 3.48 15.54
C ILE A 152 -1.77 2.28 16.48
N ILE A 153 -0.74 2.17 17.32
CA ILE A 153 -0.63 1.10 18.31
C ILE A 153 -1.79 1.20 19.30
N GLU A 154 -2.04 2.40 19.84
CA GLU A 154 -3.17 2.66 20.73
C GLU A 154 -4.52 2.34 20.07
N LEU A 155 -4.71 2.76 18.81
CA LEU A 155 -5.92 2.47 18.03
C LEU A 155 -6.13 0.96 17.89
N LEU A 156 -5.15 0.22 17.37
CA LEU A 156 -5.29 -1.21 17.12
C LEU A 156 -5.43 -2.02 18.41
N THR A 157 -4.77 -1.60 19.49
CA THR A 157 -4.93 -2.22 20.81
C THR A 157 -6.33 -2.00 21.34
N SER A 158 -6.87 -0.77 21.22
CA SER A 158 -8.25 -0.46 21.59
C SER A 158 -9.28 -1.24 20.77
N GLU A 159 -9.03 -1.43 19.47
CA GLU A 159 -9.97 -2.09 18.58
C GLU A 159 -9.95 -3.61 18.68
N TYR A 160 -8.76 -4.21 18.81
CA TYR A 160 -8.56 -5.65 18.64
C TYR A 160 -7.86 -6.35 19.81
N GLY A 161 -7.39 -5.60 20.82
CA GLY A 161 -6.59 -6.12 21.92
C GLY A 161 -5.11 -6.33 21.57
N ASP A 162 -4.33 -6.68 22.58
CA ASP A 162 -2.87 -6.75 22.50
C ASP A 162 -2.37 -7.79 21.50
N ASP A 163 -2.97 -8.99 21.48
CA ASP A 163 -2.48 -10.10 20.64
C ASP A 163 -2.54 -9.78 19.15
N ILE A 164 -3.68 -9.24 18.68
CA ILE A 164 -3.84 -8.85 17.27
C ILE A 164 -2.95 -7.66 16.95
N CYS A 165 -2.83 -6.68 17.84
CA CYS A 165 -1.93 -5.54 17.67
C CYS A 165 -0.48 -6.02 17.50
N MET A 166 0.01 -6.87 18.40
CA MET A 166 1.37 -7.38 18.36
C MET A 166 1.64 -8.24 17.11
N ASN A 167 0.70 -9.08 16.70
CA ASN A 167 0.81 -9.83 15.44
C ASN A 167 0.88 -8.90 14.22
N PHE A 168 0.09 -7.82 14.20
CA PHE A 168 0.19 -6.79 13.16
C PHE A 168 1.56 -6.13 13.17
N LEU A 169 2.06 -5.68 14.33
CA LEU A 169 3.37 -5.02 14.46
C LEU A 169 4.52 -5.93 14.03
N LEU A 170 4.51 -7.20 14.42
CA LEU A 170 5.51 -8.17 13.99
C LEU A 170 5.46 -8.41 12.47
N SER A 171 4.25 -8.44 11.89
CA SER A 171 4.08 -8.62 10.45
C SER A 171 4.49 -7.40 9.63
N SER A 172 4.30 -6.18 10.16
CA SER A 172 4.63 -4.93 9.48
C SER A 172 6.13 -4.78 9.24
N GLN A 173 6.96 -5.39 10.10
CA GLN A 173 8.42 -5.43 9.94
C GLN A 173 8.87 -6.35 8.79
N ARG A 174 8.05 -7.31 8.38
CA ARG A 174 8.42 -8.28 7.34
C ARG A 174 8.31 -7.65 5.95
N LYS A 175 9.19 -8.06 5.05
CA LYS A 175 9.07 -7.71 3.63
C LYS A 175 7.72 -8.20 3.09
N GLY A 176 7.04 -7.35 2.31
CA GLY A 176 5.80 -7.75 1.64
C GLY A 176 6.07 -8.73 0.51
N SER A 177 5.27 -9.80 0.45
CA SER A 177 5.34 -10.80 -0.61
C SER A 177 4.80 -10.25 -1.94
N GLN A 178 5.33 -10.79 -3.03
CA GLN A 178 4.89 -10.46 -4.39
C GLN A 178 3.99 -11.56 -4.91
N TYR A 179 2.68 -11.37 -4.71
CA TYR A 179 1.69 -12.28 -5.26
C TYR A 179 1.30 -11.90 -6.69
N LEU A 180 1.09 -12.94 -7.48
CA LEU A 180 0.61 -12.90 -8.85
C LEU A 180 -0.70 -13.68 -8.92
N ALA A 181 -1.65 -13.19 -9.70
CA ALA A 181 -2.83 -13.93 -10.10
C ALA A 181 -2.59 -14.54 -11.49
N ILE A 182 -3.13 -15.73 -11.70
CA ILE A 182 -3.10 -16.44 -12.98
C ILE A 182 -4.20 -15.92 -13.89
N ASN A 183 -3.86 -15.61 -15.13
CA ASN A 183 -4.85 -15.37 -16.16
C ASN A 183 -5.42 -16.71 -16.65
N THR A 184 -6.52 -17.14 -16.04
CA THR A 184 -7.11 -18.46 -16.29
C THR A 184 -7.74 -18.63 -17.67
N ILE A 185 -7.82 -17.56 -18.47
CA ILE A 185 -8.16 -17.64 -19.90
C ILE A 185 -7.08 -18.40 -20.68
N TYR A 186 -5.80 -18.22 -20.31
CA TYR A 186 -4.67 -18.72 -21.08
C TYR A 186 -3.83 -19.78 -20.36
N ARG A 187 -3.88 -19.81 -19.03
CA ARG A 187 -3.00 -20.65 -18.20
C ARG A 187 -3.75 -21.29 -17.04
N LYS A 188 -3.19 -22.37 -16.51
CA LYS A 188 -3.64 -23.01 -15.27
C LYS A 188 -2.48 -23.13 -14.28
N ILE A 189 -2.77 -23.49 -13.04
CA ILE A 189 -1.77 -23.65 -11.98
C ILE A 189 -0.73 -24.73 -12.32
N GLU A 190 -1.15 -25.75 -13.08
CA GLU A 190 -0.29 -26.84 -13.55
C GLU A 190 0.86 -26.33 -14.43
N ASP A 191 0.64 -25.25 -15.19
CA ASP A 191 1.67 -24.64 -16.06
C ASP A 191 2.87 -24.08 -15.26
N PHE A 192 2.68 -23.84 -13.95
CA PHE A 192 3.68 -23.26 -13.07
C PHE A 192 4.09 -24.20 -11.92
N SER A 193 3.55 -25.43 -11.88
CA SER A 193 3.72 -26.34 -10.74
C SER A 193 5.17 -26.81 -10.54
N ASN A 194 5.95 -26.93 -11.62
CA ASN A 194 7.35 -27.36 -11.58
C ASN A 194 8.36 -26.19 -11.59
N ASP A 195 7.87 -24.94 -11.59
CA ASP A 195 8.73 -23.77 -11.66
C ASP A 195 9.12 -23.29 -10.26
N VAL A 196 10.38 -23.56 -9.89
CA VAL A 196 10.97 -23.24 -8.59
C VAL A 196 11.01 -21.74 -8.27
N ARG A 197 10.76 -20.86 -9.25
CA ARG A 197 10.65 -19.41 -9.02
C ARG A 197 9.38 -19.03 -8.26
N PHE A 198 8.36 -19.90 -8.29
CA PHE A 198 7.05 -19.66 -7.72
C PHE A 198 6.77 -20.58 -6.53
N ILE A 199 6.20 -20.02 -5.48
CA ILE A 199 5.57 -20.78 -4.40
C ILE A 199 4.06 -20.77 -4.61
N HIS A 200 3.44 -21.92 -4.43
CA HIS A 200 2.00 -22.12 -4.56
C HIS A 200 1.33 -21.95 -3.18
N PRO A 201 0.54 -20.90 -2.95
CA PRO A 201 -0.20 -20.75 -1.71
C PRO A 201 -1.25 -21.85 -1.60
N GLN A 202 -1.25 -22.61 -0.51
CA GLN A 202 -2.21 -23.71 -0.32
C GLN A 202 -3.68 -23.26 -0.28
N VAL A 203 -3.92 -21.97 -0.04
CA VAL A 203 -5.25 -21.39 0.10
C VAL A 203 -5.97 -21.16 -1.23
N LEU A 204 -5.25 -21.08 -2.37
CA LEU A 204 -5.82 -20.78 -3.68
C LEU A 204 -5.03 -21.43 -4.82
N ASN A 205 -5.74 -21.98 -5.80
CA ASN A 205 -5.17 -22.55 -7.03
C ASN A 205 -5.04 -21.52 -8.17
N THR A 206 -5.26 -20.24 -7.92
CA THR A 206 -5.12 -19.16 -8.92
C THR A 206 -4.01 -18.17 -8.57
N ALA A 207 -3.28 -18.42 -7.49
CA ALA A 207 -2.29 -17.52 -6.92
C ALA A 207 -0.88 -18.11 -6.99
N LEU A 208 0.11 -17.26 -7.21
CA LEU A 208 1.53 -17.61 -7.14
C LEU A 208 2.27 -16.55 -6.30
N GLU A 209 3.16 -16.96 -5.43
CA GLU A 209 4.13 -16.08 -4.79
C GLU A 209 5.46 -16.11 -5.54
N TYR A 210 5.96 -14.93 -5.90
CA TYR A 210 7.23 -14.78 -6.59
C TYR A 210 8.34 -14.30 -5.64
N GLN A 211 9.42 -15.08 -5.53
CA GLN A 211 10.44 -14.84 -4.51
C GLN A 211 11.67 -14.03 -4.98
N THR A 212 11.91 -13.91 -6.30
CA THR A 212 13.22 -13.47 -6.82
C THR A 212 13.16 -12.16 -7.60
N GLY A 213 13.70 -11.06 -7.08
CA GLY A 213 13.73 -9.78 -7.82
C GLY A 213 12.34 -9.16 -8.00
N LYS A 214 12.05 -8.51 -9.14
CA LYS A 214 10.79 -7.79 -9.39
C LYS A 214 9.86 -8.57 -10.31
N CYS A 215 8.65 -8.86 -9.85
CA CYS A 215 7.65 -9.60 -10.62
C CYS A 215 7.27 -8.91 -11.95
N SER A 216 7.33 -7.58 -12.03
CA SER A 216 7.06 -6.82 -13.25
C SER A 216 8.00 -7.14 -14.42
N ASN A 217 9.16 -7.75 -14.14
CA ASN A 217 10.15 -8.08 -15.16
C ASN A 217 9.94 -9.47 -15.78
N LEU A 218 9.09 -10.30 -15.16
CA LEU A 218 8.77 -11.66 -15.60
C LEU A 218 8.18 -11.68 -17.01
N ILE A 219 8.57 -12.69 -17.79
CA ILE A 219 8.05 -12.85 -19.14
C ILE A 219 6.56 -13.20 -19.11
N GLU A 220 6.13 -13.99 -18.13
CA GLU A 220 4.75 -14.39 -17.87
C GLU A 220 3.89 -13.16 -17.56
N VAL A 221 4.43 -12.20 -16.80
CA VAL A 221 3.76 -10.92 -16.56
C VAL A 221 3.74 -10.07 -17.83
N LYS A 222 4.85 -9.96 -18.57
CA LYS A 222 4.88 -9.17 -19.81
C LYS A 222 3.92 -9.70 -20.88
N LYS A 223 3.76 -11.02 -20.98
CA LYS A 223 2.84 -11.70 -21.91
C LYS A 223 1.37 -11.68 -21.48
N GLY A 224 1.09 -11.37 -20.22
CA GLY A 224 -0.28 -11.37 -19.69
C GLY A 224 -0.77 -12.74 -19.19
N ASP A 225 0.13 -13.71 -19.07
CA ASP A 225 -0.13 -15.01 -18.44
C ASP A 225 -0.36 -14.85 -16.92
N LEU A 226 0.36 -13.90 -16.31
CA LEU A 226 0.27 -13.55 -14.90
C LEU A 226 0.09 -12.03 -14.72
N PHE A 227 -0.49 -11.61 -13.60
CA PHE A 227 -0.54 -10.19 -13.22
C PHE A 227 -0.37 -9.94 -11.72
N PRO A 228 0.31 -8.84 -11.31
CA PRO A 228 0.46 -8.50 -9.90
C PRO A 228 -0.89 -8.23 -9.22
N GLN A 229 -1.18 -9.03 -8.19
CA GLN A 229 -2.35 -8.87 -7.34
C GLN A 229 -2.12 -9.57 -6.01
N ASP A 230 -2.44 -8.88 -4.93
CA ASP A 230 -2.22 -9.41 -3.59
C ASP A 230 -3.07 -10.65 -3.31
N LEU A 231 -2.51 -11.59 -2.53
CA LEU A 231 -3.22 -12.80 -2.13
C LEU A 231 -4.52 -12.51 -1.37
N SER A 232 -4.56 -11.48 -0.51
CA SER A 232 -5.80 -11.09 0.19
C SER A 232 -6.93 -10.71 -0.77
N THR A 233 -6.60 -10.00 -1.86
CA THR A 233 -7.57 -9.63 -2.89
C THR A 233 -8.07 -10.85 -3.66
N GLN A 234 -7.17 -11.79 -3.97
CA GLN A 234 -7.54 -13.04 -4.62
C GLN A 234 -8.42 -13.90 -3.69
N ILE A 235 -8.13 -13.94 -2.38
CA ILE A 235 -8.94 -14.63 -1.37
C ILE A 235 -10.34 -14.03 -1.30
N MET A 236 -10.42 -12.69 -1.24
CA MET A 236 -11.70 -11.98 -1.33
C MET A 236 -12.46 -12.42 -2.58
N LEU A 237 -11.89 -12.26 -3.77
CA LEU A 237 -12.61 -12.57 -5.01
C LEU A 237 -13.01 -14.05 -5.10
N ASN A 238 -12.22 -14.97 -4.56
CA ASN A 238 -12.61 -16.37 -4.47
C ASN A 238 -13.81 -16.61 -3.53
N SER A 239 -13.92 -15.85 -2.43
CA SER A 239 -15.09 -15.94 -1.55
C SER A 239 -16.37 -15.39 -2.19
N LEU A 240 -16.25 -14.59 -3.24
CA LEU A 240 -17.38 -14.01 -3.99
C LEU A 240 -17.85 -14.88 -5.16
N ASN A 241 -17.44 -16.15 -5.23
CA ASN A 241 -17.74 -17.02 -6.37
C ASN A 241 -19.24 -17.09 -6.72
N TYR A 242 -20.11 -17.03 -5.71
CA TYR A 242 -21.57 -17.05 -5.87
C TYR A 242 -22.16 -15.72 -6.36
N CYS A 243 -21.40 -14.61 -6.31
CA CYS A 243 -21.82 -13.29 -6.76
C CYS A 243 -21.55 -13.06 -8.26
N PHE A 244 -20.66 -13.83 -8.89
CA PHE A 244 -20.29 -13.61 -10.29
C PHE A 244 -21.47 -13.96 -11.21
N LYS A 245 -22.02 -12.92 -11.86
CA LYS A 245 -23.03 -13.03 -12.92
C LYS A 245 -22.54 -12.32 -14.20
N GLN A 246 -23.45 -11.77 -15.01
CA GLN A 246 -23.10 -11.22 -16.33
C GLN A 246 -22.62 -9.77 -16.28
N LYS A 247 -23.13 -8.93 -15.38
CA LYS A 247 -22.86 -7.48 -15.40
C LYS A 247 -22.22 -7.03 -14.09
N THR A 248 -20.95 -6.64 -14.15
CA THR A 248 -20.25 -6.06 -12.99
C THR A 248 -19.90 -4.59 -13.21
N LEU A 249 -20.14 -3.76 -12.19
CA LEU A 249 -19.60 -2.42 -12.09
C LEU A 249 -18.48 -2.37 -11.05
N HIS A 250 -17.26 -2.04 -11.44
CA HIS A 250 -16.16 -1.76 -10.52
C HIS A 250 -15.89 -0.25 -10.42
N ILE A 251 -16.20 0.33 -9.27
CA ILE A 251 -15.89 1.73 -8.95
C ILE A 251 -14.62 1.72 -8.10
N GLY A 252 -13.48 1.97 -8.75
CA GLY A 252 -12.17 1.74 -8.18
C GLY A 252 -11.31 3.00 -8.07
N ALA A 253 -10.76 3.25 -6.88
CA ALA A 253 -9.78 4.32 -6.68
C ALA A 253 -8.31 3.89 -6.90
N LYS A 254 -8.01 2.58 -6.98
CA LYS A 254 -6.64 2.07 -6.70
C LYS A 254 -5.97 1.26 -7.81
N SER A 255 -6.61 0.21 -8.31
CA SER A 255 -5.99 -0.76 -9.24
C SER A 255 -7.02 -1.33 -10.19
N GLY A 256 -6.60 -1.64 -11.42
CA GLY A 256 -7.41 -2.41 -12.37
C GLY A 256 -7.38 -3.91 -12.13
N SER A 257 -6.64 -4.41 -11.14
CA SER A 257 -6.48 -5.86 -10.91
C SER A 257 -7.79 -6.56 -10.52
N ILE A 258 -8.64 -5.93 -9.69
CA ILE A 258 -9.96 -6.47 -9.34
C ILE A 258 -10.85 -6.56 -10.60
N MET A 259 -10.91 -5.48 -11.39
CA MET A 259 -11.62 -5.48 -12.67
C MET A 259 -11.11 -6.60 -13.58
N ALA A 260 -9.79 -6.75 -13.70
CA ALA A 260 -9.18 -7.76 -14.56
C ALA A 260 -9.52 -9.18 -14.10
N GLU A 261 -9.40 -9.49 -12.80
CA GLU A 261 -9.72 -10.82 -12.30
C GLU A 261 -11.22 -11.14 -12.42
N VAL A 262 -12.10 -10.16 -12.15
CA VAL A 262 -13.55 -10.34 -12.37
C VAL A 262 -13.82 -10.63 -13.84
N ALA A 263 -13.23 -9.84 -14.75
CA ALA A 263 -13.40 -10.01 -16.20
C ALA A 263 -12.93 -11.38 -16.67
N ILE A 264 -11.80 -11.88 -16.14
CA ILE A 264 -11.30 -13.24 -16.38
C ILE A 264 -12.31 -14.29 -15.92
N ARG A 265 -12.88 -14.14 -14.71
CA ARG A 265 -13.82 -15.12 -14.13
C ARG A 265 -15.17 -15.18 -14.85
N ILE A 266 -15.62 -14.08 -15.46
CA ILE A 266 -16.92 -14.02 -16.16
C ILE A 266 -16.79 -14.13 -17.69
N HIS A 267 -15.57 -14.26 -18.20
CA HIS A 267 -15.25 -14.27 -19.63
C HIS A 267 -16.08 -15.31 -20.40
N ASP A 268 -16.04 -16.57 -19.96
CA ASP A 268 -16.69 -17.68 -20.67
C ASP A 268 -18.23 -17.65 -20.55
N ASN A 269 -18.76 -16.86 -19.62
CA ASN A 269 -20.20 -16.68 -19.42
C ASN A 269 -20.78 -15.53 -20.26
N GLY A 270 -19.96 -14.89 -21.12
CA GLY A 270 -20.36 -13.74 -21.94
C GLY A 270 -20.63 -12.47 -21.13
N GLY A 271 -20.16 -12.41 -19.88
CA GLY A 271 -20.31 -11.24 -19.01
C GLY A 271 -19.29 -10.15 -19.30
N TYR A 272 -19.54 -8.93 -18.82
CA TYR A 272 -18.64 -7.79 -18.95
C TYR A 272 -18.47 -7.01 -17.65
N VAL A 273 -17.36 -6.27 -17.57
CA VAL A 273 -17.03 -5.38 -16.45
C VAL A 273 -16.94 -3.93 -16.92
N ASP A 274 -17.82 -3.09 -16.40
CA ASP A 274 -17.68 -1.64 -16.49
C ASP A 274 -16.83 -1.16 -15.31
N ALA A 275 -15.79 -0.39 -15.58
CA ALA A 275 -14.87 0.09 -14.56
C ALA A 275 -14.70 1.61 -14.62
N LEU A 276 -14.94 2.28 -13.50
CA LEU A 276 -14.79 3.73 -13.38
C LEU A 276 -13.59 4.09 -12.50
N PHE A 277 -12.73 4.95 -13.03
CA PHE A 277 -11.59 5.52 -12.31
C PHE A 277 -11.67 7.04 -12.28
N SER A 278 -11.45 7.64 -11.11
CA SER A 278 -11.44 9.10 -10.91
C SER A 278 -10.06 9.74 -11.05
N ASN A 279 -9.01 8.94 -11.29
CA ASN A 279 -7.63 9.40 -11.45
C ASN A 279 -7.07 8.95 -12.79
N ASP A 280 -6.54 9.90 -13.57
CA ASP A 280 -6.04 9.65 -14.93
C ASP A 280 -4.92 8.59 -14.99
N LYS A 281 -3.98 8.61 -14.04
CA LYS A 281 -2.92 7.58 -13.99
C LYS A 281 -3.51 6.20 -13.73
N LYS A 282 -4.53 6.09 -12.88
CA LYS A 282 -5.20 4.81 -12.57
C LYS A 282 -6.04 4.31 -13.74
N TYR A 283 -6.78 5.21 -14.39
CA TYR A 283 -7.48 4.95 -15.64
C TYR A 283 -6.53 4.41 -16.72
N SER A 284 -5.43 5.12 -16.99
CA SER A 284 -4.43 4.72 -17.97
C SER A 284 -3.79 3.37 -17.63
N SER A 285 -3.49 3.12 -16.35
CA SER A 285 -2.94 1.84 -15.88
C SER A 285 -3.94 0.69 -16.06
N ALA A 286 -5.23 0.92 -15.82
CA ALA A 286 -6.27 -0.08 -16.01
C ALA A 286 -6.46 -0.45 -17.49
N LYS A 287 -6.44 0.55 -18.40
CA LYS A 287 -6.48 0.28 -19.85
C LYS A 287 -5.27 -0.51 -20.33
N TYR A 288 -4.08 -0.15 -19.84
CA TYR A 288 -2.87 -0.91 -20.16
C TYR A 288 -2.98 -2.35 -19.65
N LEU A 289 -3.47 -2.56 -18.42
CA LEU A 289 -3.67 -3.88 -17.85
C LEU A 289 -4.67 -4.72 -18.67
N SER A 290 -5.85 -4.18 -18.97
CA SER A 290 -6.89 -4.86 -19.75
C SER A 290 -6.36 -5.28 -21.13
N ARG A 291 -5.69 -4.38 -21.86
CA ARG A 291 -5.05 -4.69 -23.15
C ARG A 291 -3.96 -5.76 -23.02
N ARG A 292 -3.09 -5.65 -22.03
CA ARG A 292 -1.99 -6.61 -21.81
C ARG A 292 -2.51 -8.01 -21.46
N LEU A 293 -3.65 -8.10 -20.76
CA LEU A 293 -4.30 -9.35 -20.41
C LEU A 293 -5.26 -9.87 -21.49
N GLY A 294 -5.41 -9.16 -22.62
CA GLY A 294 -6.30 -9.55 -23.71
C GLY A 294 -7.78 -9.58 -23.32
N LEU A 295 -8.21 -8.66 -22.43
CA LEU A 295 -9.59 -8.62 -21.93
C LEU A 295 -10.46 -7.74 -22.84
N ASP A 296 -11.29 -8.38 -23.66
CA ASP A 296 -12.25 -7.72 -24.55
C ASP A 296 -13.60 -7.42 -23.89
N ASN A 297 -13.89 -8.05 -22.77
CA ASN A 297 -15.11 -7.87 -21.98
C ASN A 297 -15.00 -6.78 -20.89
N THR A 298 -14.20 -5.74 -21.12
CA THR A 298 -14.01 -4.63 -20.17
C THR A 298 -14.27 -3.25 -20.81
N HIS A 299 -15.11 -2.43 -20.17
CA HIS A 299 -15.31 -1.03 -20.56
C HIS A 299 -14.78 -0.12 -19.46
N ILE A 300 -13.78 0.70 -19.78
CA ILE A 300 -13.05 1.49 -18.79
C ILE A 300 -13.34 2.96 -19.01
N PHE A 301 -13.89 3.61 -17.99
CA PHE A 301 -14.32 5.01 -17.97
C PHE A 301 -13.44 5.86 -17.06
N TYR A 302 -13.27 7.12 -17.43
CA TYR A 302 -12.61 8.14 -16.62
C TYR A 302 -13.63 9.20 -16.20
N GLY A 303 -13.79 9.42 -14.90
CA GLY A 303 -14.72 10.42 -14.40
C GLY A 303 -15.02 10.28 -12.92
N SER A 304 -15.87 11.20 -12.43
CA SER A 304 -16.40 11.11 -11.06
C SER A 304 -17.53 10.08 -10.98
N LEU A 305 -17.79 9.55 -9.79
CA LEU A 305 -18.87 8.59 -9.55
C LEU A 305 -20.24 9.07 -10.08
N LYS A 306 -20.54 10.36 -9.94
CA LYS A 306 -21.80 10.97 -10.43
C LYS A 306 -21.97 10.87 -11.95
N MET A 307 -20.87 10.79 -12.69
CA MET A 307 -20.91 10.64 -14.14
C MET A 307 -21.23 9.21 -14.57
N MET A 308 -21.15 8.22 -13.66
CA MET A 308 -21.41 6.84 -14.05
C MET A 308 -22.81 6.63 -14.64
N LYS A 309 -23.80 7.42 -14.20
CA LYS A 309 -25.17 7.36 -14.74
C LYS A 309 -25.26 7.70 -16.22
N THR A 310 -24.27 8.41 -16.79
CA THR A 310 -24.27 8.76 -18.22
C THR A 310 -23.84 7.59 -19.09
N TYR A 311 -23.13 6.62 -18.50
CA TYR A 311 -22.65 5.42 -19.19
C TYR A 311 -23.57 4.22 -18.95
N SER A 312 -24.19 4.13 -17.77
CA SER A 312 -25.07 3.01 -17.42
C SER A 312 -26.23 3.46 -16.53
N PRO A 313 -27.46 2.95 -16.75
CA PRO A 313 -28.60 3.27 -15.92
C PRO A 313 -28.45 2.70 -14.50
N TYR A 314 -29.23 3.23 -13.56
CA TYR A 314 -29.40 2.62 -12.24
C TYR A 314 -30.07 1.24 -12.34
N ASN A 315 -29.93 0.45 -11.27
CA ASN A 315 -30.54 -0.87 -11.13
C ASN A 315 -30.19 -1.83 -12.29
N SER A 316 -28.94 -1.85 -12.71
CA SER A 316 -28.50 -2.49 -13.96
C SER A 316 -27.40 -3.54 -13.81
N TYR A 317 -26.75 -3.59 -12.64
CA TYR A 317 -25.62 -4.49 -12.39
C TYR A 317 -25.98 -5.57 -11.38
N ASP A 318 -25.56 -6.78 -11.72
CA ASP A 318 -25.67 -7.97 -10.87
C ASP A 318 -24.69 -7.92 -9.67
N MET A 319 -23.57 -7.23 -9.88
CA MET A 319 -22.56 -7.03 -8.87
C MET A 319 -21.95 -5.64 -9.02
N VAL A 320 -21.88 -4.88 -7.93
CA VAL A 320 -21.18 -3.61 -7.87
C VAL A 320 -20.06 -3.72 -6.85
N ILE A 321 -18.82 -3.53 -7.27
CA ILE A 321 -17.65 -3.52 -6.39
C ILE A 321 -17.20 -2.07 -6.18
N TYR A 322 -17.25 -1.60 -4.93
CA TYR A 322 -16.79 -0.28 -4.54
C TYR A 322 -15.50 -0.36 -3.74
N SER A 323 -14.44 0.23 -4.29
CA SER A 323 -13.10 0.28 -3.70
C SER A 323 -12.66 1.73 -3.42
N PRO A 324 -13.10 2.34 -2.31
CA PRO A 324 -12.75 3.71 -1.96
C PRO A 324 -11.26 3.93 -1.66
N ASN A 325 -10.90 5.22 -1.54
CA ASN A 325 -9.69 5.60 -0.82
C ASN A 325 -9.81 5.25 0.66
N SER A 326 -8.70 4.86 1.26
CA SER A 326 -8.60 4.51 2.67
C SER A 326 -7.19 4.83 3.15
N SER A 327 -6.93 4.69 4.46
CA SER A 327 -5.62 4.82 5.10
C SER A 327 -4.57 3.87 4.52
N LYS A 328 -5.03 2.76 3.91
CA LYS A 328 -4.21 1.66 3.38
C LYS A 328 -3.42 0.93 4.45
N LEU A 329 -3.79 1.03 5.73
CA LEU A 329 -3.00 0.50 6.85
C LEU A 329 -2.67 -1.00 6.72
N GLY A 330 -3.49 -1.77 5.98
CA GLY A 330 -3.20 -3.16 5.67
C GLY A 330 -1.98 -3.38 4.74
N GLN A 331 -1.48 -2.34 4.07
CA GLN A 331 -0.44 -2.44 3.03
C GLN A 331 0.96 -2.03 3.50
N VAL A 332 1.14 -1.74 4.79
CA VAL A 332 2.37 -1.16 5.37
C VAL A 332 3.64 -1.94 5.03
N ARG A 333 3.55 -3.26 4.85
CA ARG A 333 4.66 -4.15 4.47
C ARG A 333 5.28 -3.80 3.11
N ARG A 334 4.49 -3.23 2.20
CA ARG A 334 4.89 -2.81 0.84
C ARG A 334 4.91 -1.30 0.67
N ARG A 335 4.20 -0.58 1.54
CA ARG A 335 4.01 0.86 1.53
C ARG A 335 4.51 1.44 2.85
N PRO A 336 5.85 1.50 3.03
CA PRO A 336 6.45 2.03 4.26
C PRO A 336 6.12 3.51 4.47
N ASP A 337 5.72 4.22 3.41
CA ASP A 337 5.29 5.60 3.45
C ASP A 337 4.01 5.82 4.25
N ILE A 338 3.19 4.78 4.48
CA ILE A 338 1.92 4.92 5.19
C ILE A 338 2.15 5.43 6.61
N PHE A 339 3.11 4.86 7.35
CA PHE A 339 3.28 5.23 8.75
C PHE A 339 3.68 6.71 8.92
N PRO A 340 4.71 7.25 8.23
CA PRO A 340 5.06 8.67 8.36
C PRO A 340 3.99 9.65 7.86
N THR A 341 3.15 9.25 6.91
CA THR A 341 2.22 10.16 6.21
C THR A 341 0.80 10.17 6.77
N LEU A 342 0.37 9.04 7.35
CA LEU A 342 -1.01 8.85 7.79
C LEU A 342 -1.29 9.64 9.07
N GLN A 343 -2.31 10.48 9.03
CA GLN A 343 -2.82 11.21 10.18
C GLN A 343 -4.23 10.75 10.54
N LYS A 344 -4.63 10.93 11.80
CA LYS A 344 -5.96 10.53 12.30
C LYS A 344 -7.07 11.22 11.51
N GLU A 345 -6.86 12.46 11.10
CA GLU A 345 -7.79 13.27 10.31
C GLU A 345 -8.04 12.70 8.91
N ASP A 346 -7.06 11.97 8.35
CA ASP A 346 -7.20 11.36 7.04
C ASP A 346 -8.22 10.21 7.08
N ILE A 347 -8.27 9.43 8.17
CA ILE A 347 -9.27 8.38 8.39
C ILE A 347 -10.69 8.97 8.35
N PHE A 348 -10.94 10.06 9.08
CA PHE A 348 -12.25 10.72 9.08
C PHE A 348 -12.67 11.19 7.68
N LYS A 349 -11.73 11.76 6.90
CA LYS A 349 -11.99 12.19 5.51
C LYS A 349 -12.36 11.00 4.62
N TYR A 350 -11.65 9.88 4.73
CA TYR A 350 -11.94 8.68 3.96
C TYR A 350 -13.30 8.06 4.32
N CYS A 351 -13.64 8.02 5.61
CA CYS A 351 -14.93 7.53 6.08
C CYS A 351 -16.08 8.39 5.53
N ALA A 352 -15.99 9.72 5.72
CA ALA A 352 -17.02 10.65 5.24
C ALA A 352 -17.24 10.53 3.72
N LYS A 353 -16.16 10.43 2.94
CA LYS A 353 -16.26 10.26 1.48
C LYS A 353 -16.88 8.92 1.10
N SER A 354 -16.51 7.84 1.80
CA SER A 354 -17.03 6.49 1.56
C SER A 354 -18.54 6.43 1.84
N SER A 355 -19.02 7.03 2.94
CA SER A 355 -20.46 7.10 3.24
C SER A 355 -21.25 7.88 2.20
N ILE A 356 -20.70 9.00 1.70
CA ILE A 356 -21.34 9.80 0.63
C ILE A 356 -21.43 8.97 -0.66
N ASP A 357 -20.34 8.35 -1.06
CA ASP A 357 -20.28 7.59 -2.31
C ASP A 357 -21.15 6.35 -2.27
N LEU A 358 -21.18 5.61 -1.15
CA LEU A 358 -22.02 4.41 -1.00
C LEU A 358 -23.50 4.69 -1.29
N ASN A 359 -24.00 5.86 -0.92
CA ASN A 359 -25.38 6.28 -1.23
C ASN A 359 -25.65 6.45 -2.74
N GLU A 360 -24.61 6.73 -3.52
CA GLU A 360 -24.70 6.79 -4.98
C GLU A 360 -24.42 5.42 -5.61
N VAL A 361 -23.40 4.70 -5.13
CA VAL A 361 -23.03 3.36 -5.61
C VAL A 361 -24.20 2.39 -5.52
N LYS A 362 -24.93 2.38 -4.39
CA LYS A 362 -26.05 1.43 -4.17
C LYS A 362 -27.12 1.50 -5.26
N LYS A 363 -27.29 2.65 -5.92
CA LYS A 363 -28.33 2.86 -6.94
C LYS A 363 -28.07 2.04 -8.21
N PHE A 364 -26.83 1.66 -8.47
CA PHE A 364 -26.46 0.85 -9.63
C PHE A 364 -26.76 -0.64 -9.45
N VAL A 365 -26.95 -1.09 -8.21
CA VAL A 365 -27.20 -2.49 -7.86
C VAL A 365 -28.63 -2.85 -8.28
N ALA A 366 -28.76 -3.87 -9.13
CA ALA A 366 -30.04 -4.43 -9.53
C ALA A 366 -30.76 -5.11 -8.35
N SER A 367 -32.05 -5.40 -8.46
CA SER A 367 -32.76 -6.21 -7.47
C SER A 367 -32.15 -7.63 -7.40
N ASP A 368 -32.15 -8.24 -6.22
CA ASP A 368 -31.58 -9.59 -5.97
C ASP A 368 -30.11 -9.73 -6.43
N SER A 369 -29.34 -8.66 -6.21
CA SER A 369 -27.96 -8.50 -6.67
C SER A 369 -27.06 -7.94 -5.58
N TYR A 370 -25.75 -7.87 -5.85
CA TYR A 370 -24.73 -7.70 -4.81
C TYR A 370 -24.01 -6.35 -4.86
N LEU A 371 -23.75 -5.79 -3.69
CA LEU A 371 -22.83 -4.69 -3.47
C LEU A 371 -21.66 -5.18 -2.61
N ILE A 372 -20.46 -5.10 -3.17
CA ILE A 372 -19.22 -5.47 -2.50
C ILE A 372 -18.50 -4.19 -2.08
N TYR A 373 -18.36 -3.99 -0.78
CA TYR A 373 -17.49 -2.96 -0.22
C TYR A 373 -16.12 -3.56 0.05
N HIS A 374 -15.05 -2.89 -0.37
CA HIS A 374 -13.69 -3.39 -0.19
C HIS A 374 -12.69 -2.27 0.11
N VAL A 375 -11.87 -2.44 1.15
CA VAL A 375 -10.80 -1.51 1.53
C VAL A 375 -9.56 -2.23 2.07
N PRO A 376 -8.34 -1.88 1.64
CA PRO A 376 -7.09 -2.45 2.15
C PRO A 376 -6.65 -1.77 3.46
N THR A 377 -7.50 -1.78 4.47
CA THR A 377 -7.23 -1.24 5.81
C THR A 377 -7.62 -2.27 6.87
N ILE A 378 -7.25 -2.00 8.11
CA ILE A 378 -7.55 -2.82 9.28
C ILE A 378 -8.26 -2.02 10.38
N THR A 379 -8.54 -0.73 10.18
CA THR A 379 -9.23 0.13 11.17
C THR A 379 -10.73 -0.16 11.18
N LYS A 380 -11.39 -0.20 12.34
CA LYS A 380 -12.84 -0.45 12.39
C LYS A 380 -13.64 0.72 11.83
N GLU A 381 -13.14 1.95 11.95
CA GLU A 381 -13.82 3.14 11.42
C GLU A 381 -14.02 3.07 9.91
N GLU A 382 -13.02 2.59 9.16
CA GLU A 382 -13.09 2.49 7.71
C GLU A 382 -13.73 1.18 7.22
N THR A 383 -14.06 0.26 8.12
CA THR A 383 -14.49 -1.11 7.77
C THR A 383 -15.90 -1.40 8.29
N ILE A 384 -16.01 -2.13 9.39
CA ILE A 384 -17.26 -2.59 9.99
C ILE A 384 -18.17 -1.40 10.32
N ASN A 385 -17.62 -0.27 10.77
CA ASN A 385 -18.42 0.90 11.11
C ASN A 385 -19.07 1.56 9.89
N ILE A 386 -18.39 1.58 8.73
CA ILE A 386 -18.99 2.06 7.46
C ILE A 386 -20.18 1.18 7.07
N ILE A 387 -20.03 -0.13 7.19
CA ILE A 387 -21.09 -1.09 6.84
C ILE A 387 -22.29 -0.99 7.78
N LYS A 388 -22.05 -0.89 9.09
CA LYS A 388 -23.11 -0.67 10.08
C LYS A 388 -23.89 0.62 9.82
N ASP A 389 -23.18 1.72 9.57
CA ASP A 389 -23.81 3.01 9.24
C ASP A 389 -24.63 2.92 7.96
N PHE A 390 -24.10 2.26 6.92
CA PHE A 390 -24.80 2.01 5.68
C PHE A 390 -26.10 1.21 5.91
N LEU A 391 -26.03 0.06 6.57
CA LEU A 391 -27.21 -0.79 6.80
C LEU A 391 -28.28 -0.10 7.65
N SER A 392 -27.89 0.75 8.60
CA SER A 392 -28.85 1.51 9.42
C SER A 392 -29.71 2.50 8.61
N LYS A 393 -29.27 2.86 7.40
CA LYS A 393 -29.90 3.85 6.51
C LYS A 393 -30.50 3.24 5.24
N ASN A 394 -30.34 1.93 5.03
CA ASN A 394 -30.65 1.23 3.78
C ASN A 394 -31.31 -0.12 4.08
N ASP A 395 -32.63 -0.10 4.28
CA ASP A 395 -33.45 -1.28 4.62
C ASP A 395 -33.68 -2.23 3.43
N ASP A 396 -33.27 -1.80 2.23
CA ASP A 396 -33.24 -2.59 1.01
C ASP A 396 -31.98 -3.46 0.88
N PHE A 397 -31.03 -3.36 1.81
CA PHE A 397 -29.81 -4.18 1.84
C PHE A 397 -29.69 -5.00 3.12
N ILE A 398 -29.14 -6.21 2.99
CA ILE A 398 -28.72 -7.05 4.11
C ILE A 398 -27.25 -7.41 3.99
N LEU A 399 -26.58 -7.62 5.12
CA LEU A 399 -25.23 -8.17 5.17
C LEU A 399 -25.30 -9.69 5.00
N GLU A 400 -24.68 -10.22 3.95
CA GLU A 400 -24.54 -11.67 3.79
C GLU A 400 -23.24 -12.19 4.40
N TYR A 401 -22.15 -11.45 4.17
CA TYR A 401 -20.82 -11.88 4.57
C TYR A 401 -19.90 -10.69 4.74
N GLU A 402 -19.04 -10.71 5.76
CA GLU A 402 -17.93 -9.77 5.90
C GLU A 402 -16.70 -10.47 6.44
N ARG A 403 -15.52 -9.94 6.12
CA ARG A 403 -14.26 -10.45 6.63
C ARG A 403 -13.20 -9.36 6.70
N GLN A 404 -12.55 -9.27 7.86
CA GLN A 404 -11.25 -8.64 8.02
C GLN A 404 -10.16 -9.71 7.85
N ILE A 405 -9.25 -9.48 6.92
CA ILE A 405 -8.00 -10.22 6.74
C ILE A 405 -6.89 -9.33 7.28
N PHE A 406 -6.08 -9.86 8.19
CA PHE A 406 -4.88 -9.19 8.69
C PHE A 406 -3.63 -9.61 7.91
N PRO A 407 -2.60 -8.73 7.80
CA PRO A 407 -1.41 -9.03 7.02
C PRO A 407 -0.64 -10.29 7.48
N TYR A 408 -0.77 -10.66 8.75
CA TYR A 408 -0.08 -11.82 9.33
C TYR A 408 -0.74 -13.16 9.02
N GLU A 409 -2.03 -13.20 8.64
CA GLU A 409 -2.76 -14.45 8.42
C GLU A 409 -2.18 -15.28 7.27
N TYR A 410 -1.84 -14.61 6.16
CA TYR A 410 -1.41 -15.27 4.93
C TYR A 410 -0.07 -14.77 4.40
N GLY A 411 0.62 -13.89 5.14
CA GLY A 411 1.76 -13.18 4.58
C GLY A 411 1.36 -12.25 3.41
N SER A 412 0.10 -11.81 3.36
CA SER A 412 -0.47 -10.88 2.37
C SER A 412 -0.57 -9.44 2.89
N ASP A 413 -1.24 -8.55 2.14
CA ASP A 413 -1.76 -7.31 2.72
C ASP A 413 -2.95 -7.61 3.66
N GLY A 414 -3.25 -6.64 4.51
CA GLY A 414 -4.51 -6.56 5.24
C GLY A 414 -5.62 -5.97 4.38
N LEU A 415 -6.82 -6.54 4.52
CA LEU A 415 -7.96 -6.27 3.68
C LEU A 415 -9.25 -6.43 4.45
N TYR A 416 -10.21 -5.54 4.24
CA TYR A 416 -11.59 -5.76 4.64
C TYR A 416 -12.49 -5.80 3.42
N PHE A 417 -13.49 -6.68 3.46
CA PHE A 417 -14.60 -6.63 2.52
C PHE A 417 -15.91 -7.07 3.16
N ALA A 418 -17.01 -6.55 2.60
CA ALA A 418 -18.37 -6.93 2.96
C ALA A 418 -19.21 -7.13 1.70
N VAL A 419 -20.04 -8.18 1.74
CA VAL A 419 -21.00 -8.57 0.71
C VAL A 419 -22.38 -8.21 1.20
N LEU A 420 -22.99 -7.24 0.53
CA LEU A 420 -24.32 -6.75 0.82
C LEU A 420 -25.26 -7.22 -0.30
N LYS A 421 -26.37 -7.84 0.05
CA LYS A 421 -27.40 -8.24 -0.91
C LYS A 421 -28.55 -7.26 -0.90
N LYS A 422 -28.96 -6.80 -2.08
CA LYS A 422 -30.16 -5.99 -2.25
C LYS A 422 -31.39 -6.89 -2.31
N ILE A 423 -32.32 -6.71 -1.37
CA ILE A 423 -33.50 -7.57 -1.18
C ILE A 423 -34.82 -6.96 -1.70
N LYS A 424 -34.82 -5.67 -2.07
CA LYS A 424 -35.99 -4.95 -2.59
C LYS A 424 -35.70 -4.33 -3.95
#